data_AF-A0A2C6A071-F1
#
_entry.id   AF-A0A2C6A071-F1
#
_cell.length_a   1.000
_cell.length_b   1.000
_cell.length_c   1.000
_cell.angle_alpha   90.00
_cell.angle_beta   90.00
_cell.angle_gamma   90.00
#
_symmetry.space_group_name_H-M   'P 1'
#
loop_
_entity.id
_entity.type
_entity.pdbx_description
1 polymer ?
#
loop_
_entity_poly.entity_id
_entity_poly.type
_entity_poly.pdbx_seq_one_letter_code
_entity_poly.pdbx_strand_id
1 'polypeptide(L)'
;MSIELNWETLTSGPDGDALAERIRAFIHDKFQTVPLPRFIRSVNVHGFDFGSIPPELELKDITDPLPDFYEQELDEDESDDGHEPDVPADPVAAAAGAGSGRRG
;
A
#
# COMPACT_ATOMS: atom_id res chain seq x y z
N MET A 1 4.29 20.33 -9.75
CA MET A 1 5.22 19.72 -10.74
C MET A 1 4.45 18.68 -11.56
N SER A 2 4.39 18.76 -12.89
CA SER A 2 3.63 17.80 -13.69
C SER A 2 4.38 16.46 -13.83
N ILE A 3 3.66 15.35 -13.73
CA ILE A 3 4.20 14.00 -13.91
C ILE A 3 3.78 13.47 -15.27
N GLU A 4 4.73 12.90 -16.01
CA GLU A 4 4.45 12.15 -17.23
C GLU A 4 4.15 10.68 -16.86
N LEU A 5 2.90 10.26 -17.07
CA LEU A 5 2.42 8.92 -16.75
C LEU A 5 2.35 8.07 -18.01
N ASN A 6 3.06 6.95 -18.04
CA ASN A 6 2.94 5.97 -19.13
C ASN A 6 1.65 5.15 -18.95
N TRP A 7 0.55 5.69 -19.45
CA TRP A 7 -0.80 5.10 -19.32
C TRP A 7 -0.89 3.74 -19.97
N GLU A 8 -0.34 3.60 -21.19
CA GLU A 8 -0.39 2.35 -21.94
C GLU A 8 0.24 1.20 -21.17
N THR A 9 1.40 1.42 -20.53
CA THR A 9 2.09 0.38 -19.76
C THR A 9 1.32 0.00 -18.49
N LEU A 10 0.57 0.93 -17.88
CA LEU A 10 -0.19 0.67 -16.67
C LEU A 10 -1.52 -0.04 -16.94
N THR A 11 -2.16 0.25 -18.07
CA THR A 11 -3.55 -0.17 -18.33
C THR A 11 -3.66 -1.23 -19.43
N SER A 12 -2.57 -1.58 -20.11
CA SER A 12 -2.58 -2.55 -21.19
C SER A 12 -1.83 -3.83 -20.82
N GLY A 13 -2.09 -4.90 -21.58
CA GLY A 13 -1.43 -6.19 -21.37
C GLY A 13 -1.98 -6.95 -20.16
N PRO A 14 -1.36 -8.09 -19.81
CA PRO A 14 -1.90 -9.01 -18.79
C PRO A 14 -2.07 -8.37 -17.41
N ASP A 15 -1.14 -7.50 -17.01
CA ASP A 15 -1.19 -6.83 -15.70
C ASP A 15 -2.28 -5.75 -15.68
N GLY A 16 -2.44 -5.01 -16.78
CA GLY A 16 -3.52 -4.03 -16.95
C GLY A 16 -4.91 -4.70 -16.92
N ASP A 17 -5.05 -5.83 -17.61
CA ASP A 17 -6.29 -6.63 -17.61
C ASP A 17 -6.62 -7.17 -16.21
N ALA A 18 -5.60 -7.67 -15.49
CA ALA A 18 -5.77 -8.14 -14.11
C ALA A 18 -6.18 -7.00 -13.17
N LEU A 19 -5.58 -5.81 -13.33
CA LEU A 19 -5.95 -4.63 -12.56
C LEU A 19 -7.38 -4.16 -12.90
N ALA A 20 -7.76 -4.17 -14.18
CA ALA A 20 -9.10 -3.83 -14.63
C ALA A 20 -10.15 -4.77 -14.01
N GLU A 21 -9.90 -6.08 -13.98
CA GLU A 21 -10.82 -7.03 -13.34
C GLU A 21 -10.87 -6.83 -11.83
N ARG A 22 -9.73 -6.54 -11.17
CA ARG A 22 -9.71 -6.23 -9.73
C ARG A 22 -10.55 -5.00 -9.41
N ILE A 23 -10.46 -3.93 -10.21
CA ILE A 23 -11.27 -2.72 -10.03
C ILE A 23 -12.74 -3.03 -10.33
N ARG A 24 -13.04 -3.81 -11.38
CA ARG A 24 -14.40 -4.24 -11.70
C ARG A 24 -15.04 -5.00 -10.54
N ALA A 25 -14.32 -5.95 -9.94
CA ALA A 25 -14.78 -6.71 -8.78
C ALA A 25 -15.00 -5.79 -7.57
N PHE A 26 -14.04 -4.90 -7.25
CA PHE A 26 -14.18 -3.93 -6.18
C PHE A 26 -15.43 -3.05 -6.34
N ILE A 27 -15.65 -2.47 -7.52
CA ILE A 27 -16.83 -1.65 -7.80
C ILE A 27 -18.11 -2.49 -7.71
N HIS A 28 -18.09 -3.74 -8.21
CA HIS A 28 -19.22 -4.64 -8.13
C HIS A 28 -19.65 -4.90 -6.69
N ASP A 29 -18.69 -5.21 -5.82
CA ASP A 29 -18.93 -5.44 -4.38
C ASP A 29 -19.51 -4.20 -3.71
N LYS A 30 -18.97 -3.01 -4.04
CA LYS A 30 -19.53 -1.75 -3.53
C LYS A 30 -20.98 -1.55 -3.97
N PHE A 31 -21.34 -1.84 -5.22
CA PHE A 31 -22.74 -1.76 -5.67
C PHE A 31 -23.67 -2.73 -4.92
N GLN A 32 -23.18 -3.87 -4.46
CA GLN A 32 -24.03 -4.80 -3.68
C GLN A 32 -24.36 -4.25 -2.28
N THR A 33 -23.59 -3.30 -1.77
CA THR A 33 -23.84 -2.66 -0.46
C THR A 33 -24.82 -1.49 -0.52
N VAL A 34 -25.11 -0.97 -1.72
CA VAL A 34 -25.94 0.22 -1.91
C VAL A 34 -27.43 -0.17 -2.02
N PRO A 35 -28.35 0.49 -1.30
CA PRO A 35 -29.77 0.19 -1.40
C PRO A 35 -30.31 0.52 -2.81
N LEU A 36 -30.93 -0.46 -3.45
CA LEU A 36 -31.48 -0.32 -4.79
C LEU A 36 -32.93 0.21 -4.76
N PRO A 37 -33.32 1.10 -5.70
CA PRO A 37 -34.71 1.49 -5.89
C PRO A 37 -35.60 0.29 -6.25
N ARG A 38 -36.90 0.40 -5.93
CA ARG A 38 -37.90 -0.69 -6.03
C ARG A 38 -38.06 -1.32 -7.42
N PHE A 39 -37.65 -0.62 -8.47
CA PHE A 39 -37.74 -1.05 -9.86
C PHE A 39 -36.46 -1.70 -10.40
N ILE A 40 -35.36 -1.68 -9.65
CA ILE A 40 -34.09 -2.34 -10.00
C ILE A 40 -33.93 -3.57 -9.12
N ARG A 41 -33.93 -4.75 -9.73
CA ARG A 41 -33.81 -6.02 -9.00
C ARG A 41 -32.37 -6.34 -8.59
N SER A 42 -31.41 -6.04 -9.46
CA SER A 42 -29.99 -6.37 -9.27
C SER A 42 -29.12 -5.51 -10.19
N VAL A 43 -27.89 -5.24 -9.77
CA VAL A 43 -26.88 -4.52 -10.55
C VAL A 43 -25.63 -5.38 -10.63
N ASN A 44 -25.16 -5.62 -11.86
CA ASN A 44 -23.91 -6.33 -12.11
C ASN A 44 -22.99 -5.43 -12.93
N VAL A 45 -21.71 -5.40 -12.58
CA VAL A 45 -20.70 -4.75 -13.40
C VAL A 45 -20.22 -5.79 -14.40
N HIS A 46 -20.30 -5.51 -15.69
CA HIS A 46 -19.94 -6.51 -16.72
C HIS A 46 -18.48 -6.46 -17.14
N GLY A 47 -17.85 -5.30 -16.99
CA GLY A 47 -16.46 -5.07 -17.33
C GLY A 47 -16.05 -3.69 -16.85
N PHE A 48 -14.75 -3.45 -16.85
CA PHE A 48 -14.15 -2.16 -16.54
C PHE A 48 -13.06 -1.90 -17.57
N ASP A 49 -12.97 -0.66 -18.02
CA ASP A 49 -11.94 -0.19 -18.94
C ASP A 49 -11.40 1.14 -18.41
N PHE A 50 -10.08 1.27 -18.40
CA PHE A 50 -9.39 2.50 -18.04
C PHE A 50 -9.56 3.59 -19.11
N GLY A 51 -9.87 3.18 -20.34
CA GLY A 51 -9.86 4.05 -21.50
C GLY A 51 -8.43 4.39 -21.95
N SER A 52 -8.34 5.11 -23.07
CA SER A 52 -7.06 5.40 -23.73
C SER A 52 -6.45 6.76 -23.38
N ILE A 53 -7.16 7.61 -22.62
CA ILE A 53 -6.75 8.98 -22.33
C ILE A 53 -6.32 9.07 -20.86
N PRO A 54 -5.03 9.32 -20.55
CA PRO A 54 -4.58 9.51 -19.18
C PRO A 54 -5.11 10.80 -18.55
N PRO A 55 -5.25 10.83 -17.22
CA PRO A 55 -5.46 12.08 -16.50
C PRO A 55 -4.19 12.95 -16.48
N GLU A 56 -4.37 14.26 -16.31
CA GLU A 56 -3.27 15.19 -16.01
C GLU A 56 -2.94 15.13 -14.52
N LEU A 57 -1.68 14.85 -14.18
CA LEU A 57 -1.22 14.68 -12.80
C LEU A 57 -0.21 15.75 -12.42
N GLU A 58 -0.44 16.40 -11.28
CA GLU A 58 0.51 17.32 -10.65
C GLU A 58 0.89 16.83 -9.25
N LEU A 59 2.19 16.64 -9.03
CA LEU A 59 2.74 16.36 -7.71
C LEU A 59 2.66 17.63 -6.85
N LYS A 60 1.91 17.52 -5.75
CA LYS A 60 1.75 18.58 -4.75
C LYS A 60 2.73 18.44 -3.60
N ASP A 61 2.82 17.24 -3.04
CA ASP A 61 3.66 16.95 -1.88
C ASP A 61 4.02 15.45 -1.86
N ILE A 62 5.13 15.11 -1.21
CA ILE A 62 5.53 13.72 -0.91
C ILE A 62 5.71 13.64 0.60
N THR A 63 4.87 12.83 1.25
CA THR A 63 4.83 12.69 2.70
C THR A 63 4.83 11.21 3.07
N ASP A 64 5.15 10.92 4.33
CA ASP A 64 5.00 9.58 4.87
C ASP A 64 3.51 9.15 4.82
N PRO A 65 3.21 7.87 4.52
CA PRO A 65 1.85 7.33 4.60
C PRO A 65 1.15 7.70 5.91
N LEU A 66 -0.16 7.88 5.86
CA LEU A 66 -0.95 8.16 7.06
C LEU A 66 -0.89 6.97 8.04
N PRO A 67 -0.97 7.20 9.36
CA PRO A 67 -0.91 6.15 10.38
C PRO A 67 -1.82 4.94 10.10
N ASP A 68 -3.05 5.19 9.67
CA ASP A 68 -4.06 4.17 9.35
C ASP A 68 -3.58 3.14 8.31
N PHE A 69 -2.66 3.50 7.42
CA PHE A 69 -2.10 2.58 6.43
C PHE A 69 -1.12 1.57 7.04
N TYR A 70 -0.51 1.86 8.19
CA TYR A 70 0.39 0.93 8.90
C TYR A 70 -0.36 0.02 9.86
N GLU A 71 -1.49 0.48 10.41
CA GLU A 71 -2.27 -0.29 11.39
C GLU A 71 -2.99 -1.50 10.75
N GLN A 72 -3.18 -1.49 9.42
CA GLN A 72 -3.87 -2.56 8.69
C GLN A 72 -2.98 -3.78 8.36
N GLU A 73 -1.65 -3.69 8.49
CA GLU A 73 -0.73 -4.81 8.22
C GLU A 73 -0.60 -5.80 9.40
N LEU A 74 -1.22 -5.52 10.55
CA LEU A 74 -1.09 -6.35 11.76
C LEU A 74 -2.16 -7.44 11.91
N ASP A 75 -3.14 -7.51 11.00
CA ASP A 75 -4.25 -8.47 11.03
C ASP A 75 -4.15 -9.56 9.93
N GLU A 76 -2.97 -9.80 9.36
CA GLU A 76 -2.68 -10.98 8.53
C GLU A 76 -1.65 -11.88 9.22
N ASP A 77 -2.12 -12.75 10.13
CA ASP A 77 -1.59 -14.10 10.43
C ASP A 77 -0.06 -14.37 10.28
N GLU A 78 0.83 -13.51 10.79
CA GLU A 78 2.23 -13.89 11.03
C GLU A 78 2.41 -14.40 12.47
N SER A 79 1.94 -15.62 12.70
CA SER A 79 2.69 -16.53 13.56
C SER A 79 3.98 -16.93 12.83
N ASP A 80 4.94 -16.01 12.73
CA ASP A 80 6.31 -16.33 12.34
C ASP A 80 7.12 -16.56 13.62
N ASP A 81 7.42 -17.84 13.86
CA ASP A 81 8.30 -18.31 14.91
C ASP A 81 9.70 -17.67 14.76
N GLY A 82 9.94 -16.57 15.48
CA GLY A 82 11.22 -16.26 16.13
C GLY A 82 12.50 -16.46 15.31
N HIS A 83 12.63 -15.84 14.14
CA HIS A 83 13.96 -15.64 13.54
C HIS A 83 14.49 -14.24 13.85
N GLU A 84 15.20 -14.10 14.97
CA GLU A 84 16.06 -12.94 15.21
C GLU A 84 17.16 -12.93 14.14
N PRO A 85 17.25 -11.90 13.27
CA PRO A 85 18.44 -11.74 12.44
C PRO A 85 19.59 -11.31 13.35
N ASP A 86 20.62 -12.15 13.44
CA ASP A 86 21.91 -11.85 14.07
C ASP A 86 22.54 -10.66 13.32
N VAL A 87 22.26 -9.45 13.80
CA VAL A 87 22.97 -8.24 13.39
C VAL A 87 24.22 -8.15 14.29
N PRO A 88 25.44 -8.21 13.75
CA PRO A 88 26.62 -7.98 14.56
C PRO A 88 26.62 -6.49 14.96
N ALA A 89 26.45 -6.23 16.25
CA ALA A 89 26.50 -4.89 16.80
C ALA A 89 27.89 -4.28 16.60
N ASP A 90 27.98 -3.24 15.78
CA ASP A 90 29.16 -2.37 15.66
C ASP A 90 29.53 -1.78 17.05
N PRO A 91 30.77 -2.00 17.56
CA PRO A 91 31.16 -1.51 18.87
C PRO A 91 31.81 -0.13 18.75
N VAL A 92 31.02 0.92 18.47
CA VAL A 92 31.53 2.31 18.54
C VAL A 92 30.53 3.22 19.27
N ALA A 93 30.26 2.91 20.55
CA ALA A 93 29.68 3.87 21.49
C ALA A 93 29.82 3.43 22.96
N ALA A 94 31.04 3.18 23.45
CA ALA A 94 31.26 3.00 24.89
C ALA A 94 32.65 3.50 25.33
N ALA A 95 32.88 4.80 25.18
CA ALA A 95 33.97 5.48 25.85
C ALA A 95 33.43 6.72 26.58
N ALA A 96 32.66 6.49 27.64
CA ALA A 96 32.33 7.52 28.60
C ALA A 96 32.20 6.91 30.01
N GLY A 97 33.18 7.21 30.86
CA GLY A 97 32.98 7.25 32.31
C GLY A 97 33.45 6.02 33.10
N ALA A 98 34.71 6.03 33.52
CA ALA A 98 35.09 5.39 34.78
C ALA A 98 36.11 6.27 35.51
N GLY A 99 35.58 7.23 36.26
CA GLY A 99 36.30 7.88 37.34
C GLY A 99 36.30 7.03 38.60
N SER A 100 37.34 7.23 39.41
CA SER A 100 37.50 6.87 40.83
C SER A 100 38.12 5.52 41.18
N GLY A 101 39.24 5.58 41.91
CA GLY A 101 39.37 4.79 43.14
C GLY A 101 40.70 4.06 43.39
N ARG A 102 41.62 4.74 44.08
CA ARG A 102 42.54 4.24 45.14
C ARG A 102 42.98 2.76 45.16
N ARG A 103 44.31 2.57 45.29
CA ARG A 103 45.08 1.71 46.25
C ARG A 103 46.43 1.40 45.57
N GLY A 104 47.60 1.44 46.18
CA GLY A 104 48.09 1.74 47.53
C GLY A 104 49.61 1.79 47.44
#